data_AF-A0A3A5VTQ2-F1
#
_entry.id   AF-A0A3A5VTQ2-F1
#
_cell.length_a   1.000
_cell.length_b   1.000
_cell.length_c   1.000
_cell.angle_alpha   90.00
_cell.angle_beta   90.00
_cell.angle_gamma   90.00
#
_symmetry.space_group_name_H-M   'P 1'
#
loop_
_entity.id
_entity.type
_entity.pdbx_description
1 polymer ?
#
loop_
_entity_poly.entity_id
_entity_poly.type
_entity_poly.pdbx_seq_one_letter_code
_entity_poly.pdbx_strand_id
1 'polypeptide(L)'
;MGNWKKKRGNIGPNKQRRFNRRSGKMENFNERHKRPEANPPQKVDTENDEQLTPEMARQQERKNHPSRGFVPEVKVRTFRHCTCEGTELALKNQRLLELLRQEPRGYDDATGAHTVLVISQRFRRKHARHMRHFVAFLRESDIRYR
;
A
#
# COMPACT_ATOMS: atom_id res chain seq x y z
N MET A 1 -5.78 31.72 -46.50
CA MET A 1 -7.10 31.64 -45.84
C MET A 1 -7.16 30.29 -45.11
N GLY A 2 -7.45 30.12 -43.83
CA GLY A 2 -7.75 30.97 -42.68
C GLY A 2 -7.93 30.06 -41.46
N ASN A 3 -7.61 30.58 -40.27
CA ASN A 3 -7.98 30.09 -38.93
C ASN A 3 -7.55 28.69 -38.45
N TRP A 4 -6.33 28.63 -37.90
CA TRP A 4 -5.96 27.64 -36.87
C TRP A 4 -5.85 28.27 -35.47
N LYS A 5 -6.78 29.16 -35.10
CA LYS A 5 -7.00 29.47 -33.67
C LYS A 5 -7.82 28.34 -33.05
N LYS A 6 -7.17 27.21 -32.75
CA LYS A 6 -7.73 26.24 -31.79
C LYS A 6 -7.81 26.96 -30.46
N LYS A 7 -9.02 27.38 -30.05
CA LYS A 7 -9.31 27.87 -28.70
C LYS A 7 -8.74 26.84 -27.71
N ARG A 8 -7.61 27.17 -27.06
CA ARG A 8 -7.18 26.44 -25.88
C ARG A 8 -8.25 26.75 -24.83
N GLY A 9 -9.24 25.87 -24.71
CA GLY A 9 -10.23 25.98 -23.65
C GLY A 9 -9.49 26.13 -22.33
N ASN A 10 -9.97 27.02 -21.45
CA ASN A 10 -9.38 27.25 -20.14
C ASN A 10 -9.42 25.95 -19.33
N ILE A 11 -8.35 25.15 -19.44
CA ILE A 11 -8.09 24.01 -18.59
C ILE A 11 -7.61 24.63 -17.29
N GLY A 12 -8.56 24.91 -16.39
CA GLY A 12 -8.25 25.34 -15.03
C GLY A 12 -7.22 24.38 -14.40
N PRO A 13 -6.43 24.86 -13.44
CA PRO A 13 -5.14 24.26 -13.02
C PRO A 13 -5.22 22.86 -12.40
N ASN A 14 -6.38 22.22 -12.38
CA ASN A 14 -6.61 20.94 -11.72
C ASN A 14 -7.47 19.97 -12.55
N LYS A 15 -7.21 19.88 -13.86
CA LYS A 15 -7.80 18.86 -14.75
C LYS A 15 -6.69 18.05 -15.41
N GLN A 16 -6.04 17.16 -14.65
CA GLN A 16 -5.15 16.16 -15.21
C GLN A 16 -5.97 15.16 -16.03
N ARG A 17 -5.54 14.84 -17.26
CA ARG A 17 -6.17 13.82 -18.11
C ARG A 17 -5.39 12.51 -18.02
N ARG A 18 -6.10 11.38 -18.02
CA ARG A 18 -5.51 10.04 -18.02
C ARG A 18 -6.05 9.22 -19.18
N PHE A 19 -5.18 8.44 -19.81
CA PHE A 19 -5.57 7.47 -20.81
C PHE A 19 -6.18 6.22 -20.15
N ASN A 20 -7.41 5.89 -20.50
CA ASN A 20 -8.09 4.69 -20.03
C ASN A 20 -7.91 3.57 -21.07
N ARG A 21 -7.15 2.52 -20.71
CA ARG A 21 -6.86 1.38 -21.60
C ARG A 21 -8.09 0.54 -21.93
N ARG A 22 -9.15 0.55 -21.11
CA ARG A 22 -10.38 -0.21 -21.39
C ARG A 22 -11.27 0.49 -22.40
N SER A 23 -11.42 1.81 -22.30
CA SER A 23 -12.28 2.60 -23.21
C SER A 23 -11.51 3.15 -24.42
N GLY A 24 -10.17 3.13 -24.39
CA GLY A 24 -9.31 3.70 -25.42
C GLY A 24 -9.33 5.24 -25.49
N LYS A 25 -9.94 5.91 -24.50
CA LYS A 25 -10.16 7.36 -24.51
C LYS A 25 -9.35 8.07 -23.42
N MET A 26 -9.07 9.36 -23.65
CA MET A 26 -8.47 10.25 -22.65
C MET A 26 -9.58 10.86 -21.77
N GLU A 27 -9.65 10.45 -20.51
CA GLU A 27 -10.66 10.84 -19.52
C GLU A 27 -10.05 11.82 -18.49
N ASN A 28 -10.87 12.63 -17.81
CA ASN A 28 -10.35 13.49 -16.74
C ASN A 28 -10.10 12.65 -15.48
N PHE A 29 -8.93 12.79 -14.87
CA PHE A 29 -8.53 12.02 -13.70
C PHE A 29 -9.50 12.19 -12.51
N ASN A 30 -10.07 13.38 -12.36
CA ASN A 30 -10.99 13.73 -11.27
C ASN A 30 -12.44 13.28 -11.51
N GLU A 31 -12.81 12.80 -12.71
CA GLU A 31 -14.20 12.37 -12.99
C GLU A 31 -14.59 11.08 -12.26
N ARG A 32 -13.61 10.25 -11.88
CA ARG A 32 -13.88 9.00 -11.16
C ARG A 32 -14.45 9.20 -9.75
N HIS A 33 -14.33 10.40 -9.19
CA HIS A 33 -14.77 10.73 -7.84
C HIS A 33 -16.08 11.53 -7.77
N LYS A 34 -16.68 11.87 -8.91
CA LYS A 34 -18.04 12.42 -8.92
C LYS A 34 -19.01 11.26 -8.71
N ARG A 35 -19.42 11.03 -7.46
CA ARG A 35 -20.66 10.28 -7.17
C ARG A 35 -21.79 10.89 -8.01
N PRO A 36 -22.74 10.10 -8.53
CA PRO A 36 -23.94 10.67 -9.14
C PRO A 36 -24.58 11.61 -8.11
N GLU A 37 -24.85 12.84 -8.52
CA GLU A 37 -25.52 13.85 -7.70
C GLU A 37 -26.86 13.26 -7.27
N ALA A 38 -26.96 12.89 -5.99
CA ALA A 38 -28.25 12.70 -5.36
C ALA A 38 -28.97 14.05 -5.44
N ASN A 39 -30.22 14.03 -5.92
CA ASN A 39 -31.07 15.21 -6.09
C ASN A 39 -30.87 16.20 -4.91
N PRO A 40 -30.68 17.51 -5.19
CA PRO A 40 -30.57 18.48 -4.11
C PRO A 40 -31.86 18.47 -3.29
N PRO A 41 -31.81 18.46 -1.94
CA PRO A 41 -33.02 18.64 -1.15
C PRO A 41 -33.61 20.02 -1.46
N GLN A 42 -34.94 20.06 -1.57
CA GLN A 42 -35.70 21.30 -1.73
C GLN A 42 -35.28 22.30 -0.65
N LYS A 43 -35.01 23.54 -1.09
CA LYS A 43 -34.75 24.67 -0.19
C LYS A 43 -35.96 24.84 0.71
N VAL A 44 -35.75 24.69 2.01
CA VAL A 44 -36.69 25.18 3.02
C VAL A 44 -36.24 26.59 3.32
N ASP A 45 -37.06 27.56 2.95
CA ASP A 45 -36.84 28.96 3.29
C ASP A 45 -36.92 29.08 4.81
N THR A 46 -35.77 29.37 5.44
CA THR A 46 -35.72 29.78 6.84
C THR A 46 -34.99 31.11 6.88
N GLU A 47 -35.74 32.12 7.26
CA GLU A 47 -35.31 33.51 7.41
C GLU A 47 -34.40 33.64 8.64
N ASN A 48 -33.40 34.52 8.50
CA ASN A 48 -32.52 35.07 9.53
C ASN A 48 -31.54 34.12 10.23
N ASP A 49 -30.32 34.06 9.70
CA ASP A 49 -29.13 34.39 10.49
C ASP A 49 -27.94 34.64 9.55
N GLU A 50 -27.05 35.54 9.94
CA GLU A 50 -25.94 36.14 9.18
C GLU A 50 -25.33 35.23 8.09
N GLN A 51 -25.65 35.52 6.83
CA GLN A 51 -25.11 34.79 5.68
C GLN A 51 -23.61 35.06 5.53
N LEU A 52 -22.81 34.20 6.16
CA LEU A 52 -21.40 34.03 5.81
C LEU A 52 -21.30 33.80 4.31
N THR A 53 -20.43 34.55 3.64
CA THR A 53 -20.23 34.40 2.19
C THR A 53 -19.89 32.93 1.87
N PRO A 54 -20.23 32.43 0.66
CA PRO A 54 -19.95 31.05 0.27
C PRO A 54 -18.47 30.65 0.43
N GLU A 55 -17.58 31.63 0.39
CA GLU A 55 -16.15 31.47 0.60
C GLU A 55 -15.79 31.27 2.09
N MET A 56 -16.42 32.00 3.01
CA MET A 56 -16.24 31.82 4.44
C MET A 56 -16.82 30.48 4.94
N ALA A 57 -17.98 30.07 4.43
CA ALA A 57 -18.54 28.75 4.71
C ALA A 57 -17.60 27.62 4.25
N ARG A 58 -17.02 27.74 3.05
CA ARG A 58 -16.00 26.79 2.54
C ARG A 58 -14.72 26.79 3.39
N GLN A 59 -14.31 27.94 3.95
CA GLN A 59 -13.15 28.00 4.84
C GLN A 59 -13.42 27.34 6.20
N GLN A 60 -14.63 27.50 6.76
CA GLN A 60 -15.05 26.78 7.98
C GLN A 60 -15.18 25.28 7.74
N GLU A 61 -15.78 24.85 6.62
CA GLU A 61 -15.81 23.44 6.23
C GLU A 61 -14.41 22.85 6.06
N ARG A 62 -13.44 23.61 5.52
CA ARG A 62 -12.03 23.18 5.44
C ARG A 62 -11.36 23.07 6.81
N LYS A 63 -11.68 23.97 7.75
CA LYS A 63 -11.18 23.89 9.14
C LYS A 63 -11.74 22.67 9.86
N ASN A 64 -12.99 22.31 9.58
CA ASN A 64 -13.68 21.15 10.17
C ASN A 64 -13.54 19.86 9.33
N HIS A 65 -12.87 19.92 8.18
CA HIS A 65 -12.75 18.77 7.29
C HIS A 65 -11.89 17.69 7.98
N PRO A 66 -12.36 16.45 8.09
CA PRO A 66 -11.67 15.36 8.78
C PRO A 66 -10.37 14.91 8.09
N SER A 67 -9.90 15.61 7.05
CA SER A 67 -8.63 15.33 6.38
C SER A 67 -7.40 15.66 7.22
N ARG A 68 -7.55 16.41 8.33
CA ARG A 68 -6.52 16.49 9.39
C ARG A 68 -6.43 15.22 10.25
N GLY A 69 -7.37 14.29 10.11
CA GLY A 69 -7.47 13.04 10.87
C GLY A 69 -7.24 11.77 10.04
N PHE A 70 -6.72 11.86 8.81
CA PHE A 70 -6.31 10.66 8.08
C PHE A 70 -5.02 10.10 8.68
N VAL A 71 -5.15 9.51 9.87
CA VAL A 71 -4.18 8.55 10.39
C VAL A 71 -4.43 7.30 9.55
N PRO A 72 -3.53 6.94 8.61
CA PRO A 72 -3.71 5.69 7.89
C PRO A 72 -3.81 4.59 8.94
N GLU A 73 -4.94 3.87 8.96
CA GLU A 73 -5.13 2.73 9.84
C GLU A 73 -3.98 1.76 9.57
N VAL A 74 -2.98 1.77 10.45
CA VAL A 74 -1.88 0.82 10.41
C VAL A 74 -2.52 -0.51 10.74
N LYS A 75 -2.89 -1.28 9.70
CA LYS A 75 -3.41 -2.63 9.87
C LYS A 75 -2.48 -3.36 10.82
N VAL A 76 -2.98 -3.64 12.03
CA VAL A 76 -2.22 -4.35 13.05
C VAL A 76 -1.75 -5.64 12.41
N ARG A 77 -0.42 -5.84 12.36
CA ARG A 77 0.15 -7.05 11.79
C ARG A 77 -0.35 -8.22 12.63
N THR A 78 -1.27 -9.02 12.11
CA THR A 78 -1.87 -10.18 12.78
C THR A 78 -0.91 -11.38 12.87
N PHE A 79 0.41 -11.15 12.84
CA PHE A 79 1.38 -12.22 13.01
C PHE A 79 1.33 -12.73 14.44
N ARG A 80 0.48 -13.74 14.67
CA ARG A 80 0.49 -14.53 15.88
C ARG A 80 1.87 -15.11 16.09
N HIS A 81 2.38 -14.99 17.31
CA HIS A 81 3.64 -15.62 17.70
C HIS A 81 3.54 -17.14 17.53
N CYS A 82 4.69 -17.76 17.22
CA CYS A 82 4.78 -19.21 17.22
C CYS A 82 4.59 -19.73 18.65
N THR A 83 3.76 -20.74 18.81
CA THR A 83 3.48 -21.42 20.09
C THR A 83 4.15 -22.80 20.17
N CYS A 84 5.07 -23.09 19.24
CA CYS A 84 5.75 -24.38 19.19
C CYS A 84 6.94 -24.38 20.14
N GLU A 85 7.08 -25.45 20.91
CA GLU A 85 8.11 -25.60 21.93
C GLU A 85 8.79 -26.98 21.83
N GLY A 86 9.96 -27.13 22.43
CA GLY A 86 10.69 -28.40 22.55
C GLY A 86 10.90 -29.14 21.22
N THR A 87 10.49 -30.41 21.19
CA THR A 87 10.71 -31.33 20.06
C THR A 87 9.97 -30.90 18.79
N GLU A 88 8.75 -30.37 18.92
CA GLU A 88 8.00 -29.87 17.75
C GLU A 88 8.71 -28.72 17.06
N LEU A 89 9.32 -27.84 17.85
CA LEU A 89 10.07 -26.71 17.31
C LEU A 89 11.31 -27.20 16.57
N ALA A 90 12.03 -28.18 17.12
CA ALA A 90 13.19 -28.79 16.47
C ALA A 90 12.83 -29.43 15.12
N LEU A 91 11.75 -30.22 15.06
CA LEU A 91 11.26 -30.83 13.82
C LEU A 91 10.86 -29.78 12.77
N LYS A 92 10.19 -28.70 13.21
CA LYS A 92 9.84 -27.59 12.33
C LYS A 92 11.07 -26.86 11.79
N ASN A 93 12.10 -26.67 12.62
CA ASN A 93 13.36 -26.06 12.21
C ASN A 93 14.10 -26.93 11.19
N GLN A 94 14.16 -28.25 11.39
CA GLN A 94 14.74 -29.19 10.42
C GLN A 94 14.00 -29.13 9.09
N ARG A 95 12.67 -29.16 9.11
CA ARG A 95 11.86 -29.03 7.89
C ARG A 95 12.07 -27.70 7.17
N LEU A 96 12.21 -26.59 7.91
CA LEU A 96 12.52 -25.29 7.32
C LEU A 96 13.92 -25.27 6.70
N LEU A 97 14.89 -25.94 7.31
CA LEU A 97 16.24 -26.05 6.75
C LEU A 97 16.23 -26.84 5.43
N GLU A 98 15.48 -27.94 5.36
CA GLU A 98 15.31 -28.71 4.12
C GLU A 98 14.68 -27.86 3.02
N LEU A 99 13.62 -27.11 3.33
CA LEU A 99 12.99 -26.19 2.39
C LEU A 99 13.95 -25.09 1.94
N LEU A 100 14.77 -24.55 2.85
CA LEU A 100 15.75 -23.53 2.53
C LEU A 100 16.87 -24.08 1.62
N ARG A 101 17.26 -25.35 1.77
CA ARG A 101 18.23 -26.01 0.89
C ARG A 101 17.75 -26.20 -0.54
N GLN A 102 16.43 -26.22 -0.75
CA GLN A 102 15.81 -26.27 -2.09
C GLN A 102 15.77 -24.89 -2.76
N GLU A 103 15.88 -23.79 -1.99
CA GLU A 103 15.96 -22.45 -2.55
C GLU A 103 17.33 -22.21 -3.22
N PRO A 104 17.39 -21.32 -4.24
CA PRO A 104 18.64 -21.00 -4.89
C PRO A 104 19.67 -20.46 -3.89
N ARG A 105 20.89 -21.00 -3.97
CA ARG A 105 21.99 -20.61 -3.09
C ARG A 105 22.62 -19.30 -3.55
N GLY A 106 23.01 -18.48 -2.58
CA GLY A 106 23.78 -17.28 -2.79
C GLY A 106 25.21 -17.62 -3.20
N TYR A 107 25.78 -16.75 -4.03
CA TYR A 107 27.19 -16.80 -4.36
C TYR A 107 28.02 -16.34 -3.16
N ASP A 108 29.10 -17.07 -2.87
CA ASP A 108 30.09 -16.73 -1.87
C ASP A 108 31.37 -16.23 -2.56
N ASP A 109 31.66 -14.94 -2.40
CA ASP A 109 32.81 -14.29 -3.03
C ASP A 109 34.16 -14.84 -2.52
N ALA A 110 34.20 -15.40 -1.31
CA ALA A 110 35.42 -15.93 -0.72
C ALA A 110 35.79 -17.32 -1.25
N THR A 111 34.80 -18.15 -1.55
CA THR A 111 35.00 -19.53 -2.04
C THR A 111 34.74 -19.69 -3.53
N GLY A 112 34.18 -18.67 -4.19
CA GLY A 112 33.82 -18.69 -5.60
C GLY A 112 32.67 -19.65 -5.94
N ALA A 113 31.95 -20.14 -4.93
CA ALA A 113 30.94 -21.18 -5.08
C ALA A 113 29.56 -20.73 -4.55
N HIS A 114 28.48 -21.30 -5.08
CA HIS A 114 27.11 -21.05 -4.60
C HIS A 114 26.80 -21.90 -3.36
N THR A 115 27.45 -21.62 -2.24
CA THR A 115 27.34 -22.43 -1.02
C THR A 115 26.43 -21.82 0.04
N VAL A 116 26.25 -20.50 0.03
CA VAL A 116 25.56 -19.76 1.09
C VAL A 116 24.04 -19.91 0.96
N LEU A 117 23.38 -20.29 2.04
CA LEU A 117 21.92 -20.32 2.08
C LEU A 117 21.38 -18.89 2.12
N VAL A 118 20.43 -18.56 1.24
CA VAL A 118 19.82 -17.23 1.19
C VAL A 118 18.38 -17.34 1.63
N ILE A 119 18.01 -16.61 2.68
CA ILE A 119 16.63 -16.59 3.16
C ILE A 119 15.85 -15.56 2.35
N SER A 120 15.21 -16.01 1.26
CA SER A 120 14.46 -15.14 0.36
C SER A 120 13.33 -14.39 1.06
N GLN A 121 12.95 -13.22 0.54
CA GLN A 121 11.84 -12.45 1.08
C GLN A 121 10.51 -13.24 1.07
N ARG A 122 10.33 -14.10 0.06
CA ARG A 122 9.17 -14.98 -0.05
C ARG A 122 9.17 -16.03 1.06
N PHE A 123 10.31 -16.67 1.32
CA PHE A 123 10.47 -17.63 2.41
C PHE A 123 10.14 -16.99 3.77
N ARG A 124 10.70 -15.80 4.04
CA ARG A 124 10.44 -15.05 5.28
C ARG A 124 8.95 -14.74 5.48
N ARG A 125 8.23 -14.39 4.40
CA ARG A 125 6.79 -14.10 4.48
C ARG A 125 5.96 -15.36 4.72
N LYS A 126 6.28 -16.46 4.01
CA LYS A 126 5.56 -17.74 4.13
C LYS A 126 5.72 -18.36 5.51
N HIS A 127 6.91 -18.25 6.10
CA HIS A 127 7.27 -18.87 7.38
C HIS A 127 7.46 -17.86 8.53
N ALA A 128 6.86 -16.67 8.40
CA ALA A 128 7.09 -15.52 9.29
C ALA A 128 6.95 -15.83 10.78
N ARG A 129 6.01 -16.72 11.15
CA ARG A 129 5.79 -17.10 12.55
C ARG A 129 6.98 -17.84 13.16
N HIS A 130 7.65 -18.68 12.37
CA HIS A 130 8.75 -19.55 12.82
C HIS A 130 10.13 -18.95 12.57
N MET A 131 10.23 -17.86 11.80
CA MET A 131 11.51 -17.24 11.43
C MET A 131 12.41 -16.90 12.63
N ARG A 132 11.85 -16.46 13.76
CA ARG A 132 12.64 -16.13 14.95
C ARG A 132 13.39 -17.36 15.49
N HIS A 133 12.67 -18.48 15.64
CA HIS A 133 13.25 -19.74 16.11
C HIS A 133 14.20 -20.34 15.08
N PHE A 134 13.84 -20.26 13.80
CA PHE A 134 14.67 -20.80 12.73
C PHE A 134 16.00 -20.04 12.61
N VAL A 135 15.99 -18.72 12.74
CA VAL A 135 17.23 -17.91 12.76
C VAL A 135 18.10 -18.23 13.96
N ALA A 136 17.52 -18.43 15.14
CA ALA A 136 18.26 -18.88 16.32
C ALA A 136 18.92 -20.25 16.09
N PHE A 137 18.15 -21.20 15.56
CA PHE A 137 18.63 -22.54 15.19
C PHE A 137 19.79 -22.51 14.19
N LEU A 138 19.72 -21.67 13.15
CA LEU A 138 20.82 -21.53 12.18
C LEU A 138 22.10 -21.00 12.84
N ARG A 139 21.99 -20.08 13.79
CA ARG A 139 23.13 -19.55 14.55
C ARG A 139 23.73 -20.59 15.50
N GLU A 140 22.88 -21.33 16.21
CA GLU A 140 23.31 -22.42 17.12
C GLU A 140 24.01 -23.55 16.36
N SER A 141 23.58 -23.82 15.13
CA SER A 141 24.14 -24.86 14.26
C SER A 141 25.35 -24.39 13.43
N ASP A 142 25.82 -23.16 13.64
CA ASP A 142 26.89 -22.49 12.87
C ASP A 142 26.67 -22.53 11.34
N ILE A 143 25.41 -22.44 10.90
CA ILE A 143 25.05 -22.43 9.48
C ILE A 143 25.02 -20.99 8.99
N ARG A 144 25.93 -20.66 8.07
CA ARG A 144 26.01 -19.34 7.43
C ARG A 144 24.82 -19.11 6.48
N TYR A 145 24.17 -17.95 6.61
CA TYR A 145 23.05 -17.54 5.76
C TYR A 145 23.06 -16.03 5.45
N ARG A 146 22.36 -15.62 4.37
CA ARG A 146 22.22 -14.21 3.92
C ARG A 146 20.75 -13.80 3.79
#